data_AF-A0A2M7DDX4-F1
#
_entry.id   AF-A0A2M7DDX4-F1
#
_cell.length_a   1.000
_cell.length_b   1.000
_cell.length_c   1.000
_cell.angle_alpha   90.00
_cell.angle_beta   90.00
_cell.angle_gamma   90.00
#
_symmetry.space_group_name_H-M   'P 1'
#
loop_
_entity.id
_entity.type
_entity.pdbx_description
1 polymer ?
#
loop_
_entity_poly.entity_id
_entity_poly.type
_entity_poly.pdbx_seq_one_letter_code
_entity_poly.pdbx_strand_id
1 'polypeptide(L)' 'MPLKVQKQGKESSQSVIRRFTQKIRKSGILLQARKKQFKKRPKSKPLLKASALRRDAKKREFVEARKMGKPTTNERR' A
#
# COMPACT_ATOMS: atom_id res chain seq x y z
N MET A 1 -2.74 -8.04 18.32
CA MET A 1 -1.42 -8.66 18.60
C MET A 1 -0.30 -7.74 18.13
N PRO A 2 0.77 -7.55 18.92
CA PRO A 2 1.94 -6.79 18.49
C PRO A 2 2.71 -7.52 17.37
N LEU A 3 3.26 -6.76 16.42
CA LEU A 3 4.10 -7.31 15.37
C LEU A 3 5.48 -7.64 15.94
N LYS A 4 5.75 -8.94 16.14
CA LYS A 4 7.02 -9.44 16.69
C LYS A 4 7.80 -10.24 15.65
N VAL A 5 9.11 -10.03 15.62
CA VAL A 5 10.07 -10.85 14.86
C VAL A 5 11.16 -11.28 15.83
N GLN A 6 11.32 -12.60 15.97
CA GLN A 6 12.42 -13.19 16.75
C GLN A 6 13.51 -13.67 15.79
N LYS A 7 14.75 -13.60 16.28
CA LYS A 7 15.92 -14.16 15.61
C LYS A 7 15.79 -15.70 15.59
N GLN A 8 16.14 -16.31 14.47
CA GLN A 8 16.10 -17.76 14.31
C GLN A 8 17.50 -18.30 13.99
N GLY A 9 17.94 -19.33 14.71
CA GLY A 9 19.22 -20.03 14.46
C GLY A 9 20.43 -19.10 14.33
N LYS A 10 21.20 -19.28 13.26
CA LYS A 10 22.38 -18.47 12.90
C LYS A 10 22.06 -17.27 11.98
N GLU A 11 20.88 -16.65 12.11
CA GLU A 11 20.60 -15.41 11.35
C GLU A 11 21.58 -14.27 11.72
N SER A 12 21.99 -13.49 10.72
CA SER A 12 22.64 -12.21 10.97
C SER A 12 21.63 -11.17 11.46
N SER A 13 22.09 -10.20 12.26
CA SER A 13 21.24 -9.11 12.75
C SER A 13 20.57 -8.33 11.61
N GLN A 14 21.26 -8.17 10.49
CA GLN A 14 20.71 -7.50 9.29
C GLN A 14 19.55 -8.26 8.66
N SER A 15 19.59 -9.60 8.61
CA SER A 15 18.49 -10.42 8.09
C SER A 15 17.21 -10.24 8.93
N VAL A 16 17.36 -10.21 10.26
CA VAL A 16 16.24 -10.00 11.20
C VAL A 16 15.58 -8.63 10.96
N ILE A 17 16.38 -7.56 10.81
CA ILE A 17 15.89 -6.21 10.51
C ILE A 17 15.16 -6.18 9.16
N ARG A 18 15.69 -6.86 8.13
CA ARG A 18 15.03 -6.96 6.82
C ARG A 18 13.65 -7.61 6.93
N ARG A 19 13.56 -8.75 7.63
CA ARG A 19 12.29 -9.46 7.87
C ARG A 19 11.29 -8.60 8.63
N PHE A 20 11.75 -7.90 9.67
CA PHE A 20 10.93 -6.96 10.42
C PHE A 20 10.37 -5.85 9.51
N THR A 21 11.24 -5.23 8.70
CA THR A 21 10.85 -4.18 7.76
C THR A 21 9.84 -4.68 6.73
N GLN A 22 10.04 -5.88 6.17
CA GLN A 22 9.08 -6.49 5.25
C GLN A 22 7.75 -6.80 5.92
N LYS A 23 7.74 -7.33 7.16
CA LYS A 23 6.50 -7.56 7.91
C LYS A 23 5.77 -6.25 8.24
N ILE A 24 6.48 -5.17 8.55
CA ILE A 24 5.87 -3.84 8.74
C ILE A 24 5.23 -3.34 7.44
N ARG A 25 5.94 -3.46 6.30
CA ARG A 25 5.41 -3.04 5.00
C ARG A 25 4.15 -3.84 4.61
N LYS A 26 4.19 -5.17 4.78
CA LYS A 26 3.05 -6.06 4.49
C LYS A 26 1.87 -5.88 5.44
N SER A 27 2.12 -5.60 6.71
CA SER A 27 1.05 -5.42 7.71
C SER A 27 0.25 -4.12 7.53
N GLY A 28 0.78 -3.14 6.78
CA GLY A 28 0.08 -1.88 6.52
C GLY A 28 -0.10 -0.99 7.76
N ILE A 29 0.51 -1.33 8.90
CA ILE A 29 0.38 -0.59 10.17
C ILE A 29 0.76 0.89 9.99
N LEU A 30 1.86 1.17 9.28
CA LEU A 30 2.28 2.55 9.01
C LEU A 30 1.28 3.32 8.14
N LEU A 31 0.64 2.66 7.16
CA LEU A 31 -0.39 3.27 6.33
C LEU A 31 -1.63 3.59 7.15
N GLN A 32 -2.03 2.68 8.06
CA GLN A 32 -3.14 2.93 8.96
C GLN A 32 -2.84 4.05 9.96
N ALA A 33 -1.66 4.05 10.56
CA ALA A 33 -1.23 5.09 11.49
C ALA A 33 -1.27 6.47 10.83
N ARG A 34 -0.68 6.62 9.63
CA ARG A 34 -0.75 7.87 8.85
C ARG A 34 -2.17 8.25 8.46
N LYS A 35 -3.03 7.28 8.12
CA LYS A 35 -4.44 7.53 7.79
C LYS A 35 -5.22 8.07 8.99
N LYS A 36 -4.92 7.57 10.20
CA LYS A 36 -5.60 7.92 11.46
C LYS A 36 -4.99 9.12 12.18
N GLN A 37 -3.82 9.60 11.76
CA GLN A 37 -3.11 10.70 12.39
C GLN A 37 -3.96 11.97 12.54
N PHE A 38 -4.84 12.26 11.58
CA PHE A 38 -5.70 13.44 11.60
C PHE A 38 -7.16 13.08 11.32
N LYS A 39 -8.08 13.74 12.03
CA LYS A 39 -9.53 13.61 11.78
C LYS A 39 -9.87 14.22 10.42
N LYS A 40 -10.54 13.46 9.56
CA LYS A 40 -11.03 13.93 8.26
C LYS A 40 -12.54 14.09 8.29
N ARG A 41 -13.06 15.15 7.66
CA ARG A 41 -14.50 15.32 7.45
C ARG A 41 -15.02 14.23 6.49
N PRO A 42 -16.21 13.64 6.72
CA PRO A 42 -16.82 12.74 5.75
C PRO A 42 -17.05 13.46 4.41
N LYS A 43 -16.87 12.73 3.30
CA LYS A 43 -17.09 13.26 1.95
C LYS A 43 -18.60 13.41 1.69
N SER A 44 -18.97 14.45 0.95
CA SER A 44 -20.33 14.62 0.43
C SER A 44 -20.64 13.62 -0.69
N LYS A 45 -21.93 13.38 -0.98
CA LYS A 45 -22.40 12.51 -2.08
C LYS A 45 -21.70 12.78 -3.44
N PRO A 46 -21.59 14.03 -3.94
CA PRO A 46 -20.91 14.29 -5.21
C PRO A 46 -19.41 13.96 -5.17
N LEU A 47 -18.72 14.22 -4.06
CA LEU A 47 -17.31 13.87 -3.91
C LEU A 47 -17.07 12.35 -3.87
N LEU A 48 -18.01 11.59 -3.31
CA LEU A 48 -17.98 10.13 -3.37
C LEU A 48 -18.14 9.63 -4.81
N LYS A 49 -19.10 10.19 -5.57
CA LYS A 49 -19.32 9.86 -6.99
C LYS A 49 -18.09 10.17 -7.84
N ALA A 50 -17.52 11.37 -7.72
CA ALA A 50 -16.29 11.76 -8.42
C ALA A 50 -15.11 10.83 -8.09
N SER A 51 -14.98 10.41 -6.83
CA SER A 51 -13.94 9.47 -6.41
C SER A 51 -14.17 8.04 -6.94
N ALA A 52 -15.40 7.63 -7.22
CA ALA A 52 -15.71 6.35 -7.86
C ALA A 52 -15.37 6.41 -9.35
N LEU A 53 -15.86 7.43 -10.07
CA LEU A 53 -15.58 7.63 -11.49
C LEU A 53 -14.08 7.68 -11.79
N ARG A 54 -13.29 8.38 -10.96
CA ARG A 54 -11.83 8.41 -11.09
C ARG A 54 -11.18 7.03 -10.92
N ARG A 55 -11.71 6.17 -10.05
CA ARG A 55 -11.18 4.80 -9.87
C ARG A 55 -11.45 3.96 -11.11
N ASP A 56 -12.63 4.09 -11.70
CA ASP A 56 -13.00 3.36 -12.91
C ASP A 56 -12.19 3.83 -14.12
N ALA A 57 -12.00 5.15 -14.28
CA ALA A 57 -11.15 5.72 -15.33
C ALA A 57 -9.71 5.18 -15.23
N LYS A 58 -9.10 5.23 -14.05
CA LYS A 58 -7.75 4.67 -13.82
C LYS A 58 -7.66 3.18 -14.09
N LYS A 59 -8.71 2.41 -13.79
CA LYS A 59 -8.75 0.97 -14.09
C LYS A 59 -8.73 0.72 -15.60
N ARG A 60 -9.45 1.54 -16.39
CA ARG A 60 -9.44 1.48 -17.85
C ARG A 60 -8.07 1.87 -18.42
N GLU A 61 -7.50 2.98 -17.96
CA GLU A 61 -6.16 3.43 -18.34
C GLU A 61 -5.10 2.35 -18.08
N PHE A 62 -5.18 1.66 -16.94
CA PHE A 62 -4.27 0.55 -16.62
C PHE A 62 -4.42 -0.64 -17.58
N VAL A 63 -5.66 -1.02 -17.93
CA VAL A 63 -5.92 -2.12 -18.86
C VAL A 63 -5.40 -1.78 -20.26
N GLU A 64 -5.63 -0.56 -20.73
CA GLU A 64 -5.12 -0.08 -22.02
C GLU A 64 -3.59 -0.02 -22.03
N ALA A 65 -2.98 0.57 -21.01
CA ALA A 65 -1.52 0.63 -20.88
C ALA A 65 -0.89 -0.77 -20.87
N ARG A 66 -1.51 -1.73 -20.17
CA ARG A 66 -1.10 -3.14 -20.17
C ARG A 66 -1.20 -3.77 -21.57
N LYS A 67 -2.27 -3.50 -22.31
CA LYS A 67 -2.43 -3.97 -23.70
C LYS A 67 -1.36 -3.39 -24.63
N MET A 68 -0.97 -2.13 -24.40
CA MET A 68 0.04 -1.42 -25.19
C MET A 68 1.49 -1.75 -24.78
N GLY A 69 1.72 -2.72 -23.87
CA GLY A 69 3.06 -3.10 -23.41
C GLY A 69 3.81 -2.01 -22.66
N LYS A 70 3.13 -0.95 -22.22
CA LYS A 70 3.75 0.14 -21.47
C LYS A 70 3.98 -0.33 -20.04
N PRO A 71 5.20 -0.21 -19.47
CA PRO A 71 5.41 -0.48 -18.06
C PRO A 71 4.60 0.54 -17.29
N THR A 72 3.48 0.10 -16.71
CA THR A 72 2.71 0.96 -15.82
C THR A 72 3.66 1.31 -14.67
N THR A 73 3.80 2.60 -14.36
CA THR A 73 4.86 3.24 -13.54
C THR A 73 5.06 2.66 -12.12
N ASN A 74 4.40 1.57 -11.76
CA ASN A 74 4.43 0.91 -10.45
C ASN A 74 5.00 -0.53 -10.45
N GLU A 75 5.77 -0.96 -11.44
CA GLU A 75 6.43 -2.29 -11.42
C GLU A 75 7.55 -2.44 -10.36
N ARG A 76 7.79 -1.44 -9.51
CA ARG A 76 8.85 -1.45 -8.48
C ARG A 76 8.34 -1.28 -7.04
N ARG A 77 7.26 -1.95 -6.64
CA ARG A 77 6.80 -1.94 -5.23
C ARG A 77 6.56 -3.31 -4.65
#